data_AF-A0A2V2F4F9-F1
#
_entry.id   AF-A0A2V2F4F9-F1
#
_cell.length_a   1.000
_cell.length_b   1.000
_cell.length_c   1.000
_cell.angle_alpha   90.00
_cell.angle_beta   90.00
_cell.angle_gamma   90.00
#
_symmetry.space_group_name_H-M   'P 1'
#
loop_
_entity.id
_entity.type
_entity.pdbx_description
1 polymer ?
#
loop_
_entity_poly.entity_id
_entity_poly.type
_entity_poly.pdbx_seq_one_letter_code
_entity_poly.pdbx_strand_id
1 'polypeptide(L)'
;MFIERIEVLLAEKGVQKKTFLAELGLSKNSFVNWRDRGTVPSGATLQKIADYFGVSVDYLLGKTDQKEKPAEDGGLGENVVRFLGRDGKVLEKKLTPELLAYLESIPDSDDKL
;
A
#
# COMPACT_ATOMS: atom_id res chain seq x y z
N MET A 1 -15.35 -4.20 10.29
CA MET A 1 -14.59 -3.42 9.30
C MET A 1 -13.08 -3.70 9.34
N PHE A 2 -12.37 -3.41 10.45
CA PHE A 2 -10.91 -3.63 10.53
C PHE A 2 -10.50 -5.10 10.30
N ILE A 3 -11.09 -6.04 11.05
CA ILE A 3 -10.75 -7.46 10.94
C ILE A 3 -11.04 -8.04 9.56
N GLU A 4 -12.17 -7.66 8.96
CA GLU A 4 -12.56 -8.11 7.62
C GLU A 4 -11.51 -7.72 6.57
N ARG A 5 -10.96 -6.50 6.64
CA ARG A 5 -9.88 -6.05 5.75
C ARG A 5 -8.60 -6.86 5.95
N ILE A 6 -8.25 -7.20 7.19
CA ILE A 6 -7.10 -8.07 7.46
C ILE A 6 -7.32 -9.48 6.89
N GLU A 7 -8.52 -10.03 7.01
CA GLU A 7 -8.83 -11.37 6.48
C GLU A 7 -8.75 -11.41 4.95
N VAL A 8 -9.24 -10.36 4.28
CA VAL A 8 -9.08 -10.20 2.83
C VAL A 8 -7.61 -10.14 2.43
N LEU A 9 -6.81 -9.29 3.10
CA LEU A 9 -5.38 -9.15 2.80
C LEU A 9 -4.57 -10.43 3.05
N LEU A 10 -4.94 -11.21 4.08
CA LEU A 10 -4.34 -12.52 4.36
C LEU A 10 -4.68 -13.53 3.26
N ALA A 11 -5.92 -13.53 2.77
CA ALA A 11 -6.34 -14.38 1.66
C ALA A 11 -5.62 -14.01 0.36
N GLU A 12 -5.50 -12.70 0.06
CA GLU A 12 -4.79 -12.19 -1.12
C GLU A 12 -3.30 -12.59 -1.11
N LYS A 13 -2.63 -12.52 0.06
CA LYS A 13 -1.23 -12.94 0.20
C LYS A 13 -1.02 -14.45 0.39
N GLY A 14 -2.09 -15.23 0.60
CA GLY A 14 -1.98 -16.66 0.93
C GLY A 14 -1.31 -16.93 2.29
N VAL A 15 -1.34 -15.99 3.23
CA VAL A 15 -0.66 -16.08 4.52
C VAL A 15 -1.63 -16.54 5.62
N GLN A 16 -1.20 -17.49 6.44
CA GLN A 16 -1.98 -17.92 7.60
C GLN A 16 -1.92 -16.89 8.73
N LYS A 17 -3.04 -16.69 9.44
CA LYS A 17 -3.14 -15.78 10.61
C LYS A 17 -2.02 -15.98 11.62
N LYS A 18 -1.67 -17.24 11.91
CA LYS A 18 -0.60 -17.58 12.86
C LYS A 18 0.78 -17.08 12.40
N THR A 19 1.08 -17.21 11.11
CA THR A 19 2.33 -16.73 10.51
C THR A 19 2.40 -15.22 10.54
N PHE A 20 1.33 -14.55 10.09
CA PHE A 20 1.21 -13.09 10.16
C PHE A 20 1.45 -12.53 11.57
N LEU A 21 0.82 -13.11 12.59
CA LEU A 21 1.01 -12.69 13.98
C LEU A 21 2.46 -12.92 14.45
N ALA A 22 3.07 -14.05 14.06
CA ALA A 22 4.46 -14.35 14.42
C ALA A 22 5.45 -13.40 13.75
N GLU A 23 5.28 -13.10 12.46
CA GLU A 23 6.14 -12.17 11.71
C GLU A 23 6.07 -10.74 12.24
N LEU A 24 4.90 -10.32 12.75
CA LEU A 24 4.73 -9.02 13.39
C LEU A 24 5.08 -8.98 14.88
N GLY A 25 5.48 -10.12 15.48
CA GLY A 25 5.79 -10.23 16.90
C GLY A 25 4.57 -9.99 17.79
N LEU A 26 3.37 -10.34 17.33
CA LEU A 26 2.10 -10.13 18.02
C LEU A 26 1.64 -11.41 18.73
N SER A 27 0.90 -11.22 19.84
CA SER A 27 0.31 -12.33 20.56
C SER A 27 -0.74 -13.04 19.70
N LYS A 28 -0.84 -14.37 19.87
CA LYS A 28 -1.90 -15.18 19.23
C LYS A 28 -3.30 -14.67 19.58
N ASN A 29 -3.46 -14.06 20.75
CA ASN A 29 -4.73 -13.51 21.22
C ASN A 29 -5.03 -12.13 20.64
N SER A 30 -4.08 -11.47 19.97
CA SER A 30 -4.29 -10.13 19.40
C SER A 30 -5.45 -10.14 18.41
N PHE A 31 -5.50 -11.12 17.51
CA PHE A 31 -6.57 -11.23 16.51
C PHE A 31 -7.94 -11.46 17.16
N VAL A 32 -7.99 -12.32 18.19
CA VAL A 32 -9.22 -12.60 18.96
C VAL A 32 -9.68 -11.35 19.69
N ASN A 33 -8.78 -10.60 20.31
CA ASN A 33 -9.12 -9.36 21.01
C ASN A 33 -9.68 -8.31 20.04
N TRP A 34 -9.07 -8.12 18.87
CA TRP A 34 -9.57 -7.17 17.88
C TRP A 34 -10.94 -7.56 17.32
N ARG A 35 -11.20 -8.87 17.16
CA ARG A 35 -12.48 -9.40 16.66
C ARG A 35 -13.58 -9.37 17.72
N ASP A 36 -13.32 -9.95 18.88
CA ASP A 36 -14.34 -10.26 19.89
C ASP A 36 -14.53 -9.13 20.90
N ARG A 37 -13.45 -8.41 21.21
CA ARG A 37 -13.49 -7.29 22.16
C ARG A 37 -13.56 -5.94 21.47
N GLY A 38 -13.52 -5.91 20.14
CA GLY A 38 -13.53 -4.67 19.34
C GLY A 38 -12.35 -3.75 19.65
N THR A 39 -11.28 -4.25 20.25
CA THR A 39 -10.13 -3.43 20.62
C THR A 39 -9.36 -3.02 19.38
N VAL A 40 -9.10 -1.74 19.21
CA VAL A 40 -8.26 -1.24 18.12
C VAL A 40 -6.78 -1.41 18.51
N PRO A 41 -5.92 -1.94 17.63
CA PRO A 41 -4.49 -2.02 17.91
C PRO A 41 -3.87 -0.63 18.15
N SER A 42 -2.71 -0.58 18.80
CA SER A 42 -1.96 0.67 18.92
C SER A 42 -1.57 1.22 17.54
N GLY A 43 -1.34 2.53 17.44
CA GLY A 43 -0.88 3.17 16.19
C GLY A 43 0.38 2.52 15.62
N ALA A 44 1.34 2.16 16.49
CA ALA A 44 2.55 1.45 16.07
C ALA A 44 2.26 0.05 15.51
N THR A 45 1.28 -0.66 16.07
CA THR A 45 0.83 -1.95 15.54
C THR A 45 0.11 -1.80 14.22
N LEU A 46 -0.77 -0.80 14.09
CA LEU A 46 -1.45 -0.48 12.84
C LEU A 46 -0.47 -0.16 11.71
N GLN A 47 0.56 0.63 12.01
CA GLN A 47 1.61 0.96 11.05
C GLN A 47 2.36 -0.29 10.57
N LYS A 48 2.78 -1.16 11.49
CA LYS A 48 3.42 -2.45 11.14
C LYS A 48 2.57 -3.32 10.24
N ILE A 49 1.26 -3.38 10.52
CA ILE A 49 0.31 -4.15 9.69
C ILE A 49 0.17 -3.52 8.30
N ALA A 50 0.06 -2.19 8.25
CA ALA A 50 -0.03 -1.43 7.02
C ALA A 50 1.21 -1.64 6.13
N ASP A 51 2.41 -1.56 6.72
CA ASP A 51 3.68 -1.79 6.03
C ASP A 51 3.82 -3.25 5.57
N TYR A 52 3.39 -4.21 6.38
CA TYR A 52 3.41 -5.63 6.02
C TYR A 52 2.58 -5.94 4.78
N PHE A 53 1.42 -5.29 4.63
CA PHE A 53 0.54 -5.49 3.48
C PHE A 53 0.74 -4.48 2.35
N GLY A 54 1.54 -3.42 2.57
CA GLY A 54 1.73 -2.34 1.59
C GLY A 54 0.51 -1.43 1.42
N VAL A 55 -0.29 -1.29 2.48
CA VAL A 55 -1.55 -0.51 2.47
C VAL A 55 -1.47 0.69 3.40
N SER A 56 -2.44 1.60 3.35
CA SER A 56 -2.54 2.71 4.31
C SER A 56 -3.21 2.29 5.62
N VAL A 57 -2.89 2.99 6.72
CA VAL A 57 -3.60 2.80 8.00
C VAL A 57 -5.07 3.22 7.88
N ASP A 58 -5.37 4.27 7.11
CA ASP A 58 -6.75 4.69 6.84
C ASP A 58 -7.54 3.62 6.07
N TYR A 59 -6.88 2.87 5.17
CA TYR A 59 -7.47 1.67 4.58
C TYR A 59 -7.77 0.64 5.67
N LEU A 60 -6.82 0.28 6.53
CA LEU A 60 -7.09 -0.72 7.57
C LEU A 60 -8.30 -0.34 8.45
N LEU A 61 -8.42 0.94 8.79
CA LEU A 61 -9.48 1.46 9.66
C LEU A 61 -10.82 1.70 8.94
N GLY A 62 -10.89 1.54 7.62
CA GLY A 62 -12.14 1.73 6.87
C GLY A 62 -12.51 3.19 6.59
N LYS A 63 -11.55 4.11 6.69
CA LYS A 63 -11.76 5.53 6.37
C LYS A 63 -11.66 5.84 4.88
N THR A 64 -11.05 4.94 4.11
CA THR A 64 -10.92 5.00 2.65
C THR A 64 -10.99 3.59 2.08
N ASP A 65 -11.52 3.43 0.86
CA ASP A 65 -11.46 2.16 0.11
C ASP A 65 -10.21 2.04 -0.76
N GLN A 66 -9.39 3.09 -0.82
CA GLN A 66 -8.10 3.06 -1.49
C GLN A 66 -7.11 2.24 -0.67
N LYS A 67 -6.76 1.04 -1.18
CA LYS A 67 -5.82 0.10 -0.53
C LYS A 67 -4.42 0.70 -0.41
N GLU A 68 -3.93 1.23 -1.53
CA GLU A 68 -2.57 1.70 -1.63
C GLU A 68 -2.37 2.92 -0.73
N LYS A 69 -1.20 3.01 -0.09
CA LYS A 69 -0.77 4.30 0.42
C LYS A 69 -0.79 5.27 -0.78
N PRO A 70 -1.38 6.48 -0.67
CA PRO A 70 -1.09 7.52 -1.65
C PRO A 70 0.42 7.53 -1.76
N ALA A 71 0.95 7.36 -2.99
CA ALA A 71 2.35 7.07 -3.24
C ALA A 71 3.20 7.87 -2.24
N GLU A 72 3.72 7.20 -1.21
CA GLU A 72 4.70 7.84 -0.35
C GLU A 72 5.87 8.00 -1.29
N ASP A 73 6.06 9.24 -1.72
CA ASP A 73 7.16 9.70 -2.53
C ASP A 73 8.40 8.92 -2.15
N GLY A 74 8.75 7.92 -2.97
CA GLY A 74 9.99 7.17 -2.88
C GLY A 74 11.16 8.05 -3.28
N GLY A 75 11.25 9.23 -2.67
CA GLY A 75 12.10 10.35 -3.03
C GLY A 75 11.46 11.26 -4.09
N LEU A 76 10.70 12.28 -3.67
CA LEU A 76 10.62 13.54 -4.43
C LEU A 76 11.94 14.32 -4.29
N GLY A 77 13.03 13.70 -4.73
CA GLY A 77 14.29 14.40 -5.00
C GLY A 77 14.60 14.46 -6.49
N GLU A 78 14.04 13.54 -7.27
CA GLU A 78 14.41 13.36 -8.67
C GLU A 78 13.18 12.92 -9.47
N ASN A 79 12.88 13.61 -10.57
CA ASN A 79 11.86 13.17 -11.51
C ASN A 79 12.29 11.82 -12.10
N VAL A 80 11.63 10.72 -11.76
CA VAL A 80 11.96 9.37 -12.25
C VAL A 80 10.72 8.73 -12.87
N VAL A 81 10.87 8.15 -14.07
CA VAL A 81 9.84 7.36 -14.74
C VAL A 81 10.19 5.89 -14.64
N ARG A 82 9.18 5.09 -14.28
CA ARG A 82 9.25 3.64 -14.27
C ARG A 82 8.52 3.08 -15.49
N PHE A 83 9.24 2.35 -16.34
CA PHE A 83 8.68 1.64 -17.50
C PHE A 83 8.48 0.17 -17.16
N LEU A 84 7.28 -0.33 -17.42
CA LEU A 84 6.98 -1.76 -17.37
C LEU A 84 7.04 -2.34 -18.79
N GLY A 85 8.07 -3.13 -19.06
CA GLY A 85 8.24 -3.87 -20.30
C GLY A 85 7.21 -5.00 -20.43
N ARG A 86 6.79 -5.31 -21.66
CA ARG A 86 5.88 -6.44 -21.95
C ARG A 86 6.50 -7.81 -21.61
N ASP A 87 7.81 -7.87 -21.43
CA ASP A 87 8.55 -9.03 -20.94
C ASP A 87 8.58 -9.12 -19.41
N GLY A 88 7.86 -8.24 -18.70
CA GLY A 88 7.79 -8.18 -17.25
C GLY A 88 8.98 -7.47 -16.60
N LYS A 89 9.91 -6.91 -17.38
CA LYS A 89 11.05 -6.15 -16.84
C LYS A 89 10.64 -4.74 -16.47
N VAL A 90 11.16 -4.26 -15.35
CA VAL A 90 10.98 -2.88 -14.91
C VAL A 90 12.26 -2.10 -15.17
N LEU A 91 12.14 -0.93 -15.81
CA LEU A 91 13.23 -0.01 -16.04
C LEU A 91 12.93 1.32 -15.36
N GLU A 92 13.89 1.85 -14.62
CA GLU A 92 13.78 3.18 -14.00
C GLU A 92 14.73 4.15 -14.71
N LYS A 93 14.23 5.33 -15.04
CA LYS A 93 14.99 6.39 -15.71
C LYS A 93 14.71 7.73 -15.06
N LYS A 94 15.78 8.45 -14.74
CA LYS A 94 15.71 9.84 -14.32
C LYS A 94 15.35 10.73 -15.52
N LEU A 95 14.36 11.59 -15.35
CA LEU A 95 13.96 12.61 -16.31
C LEU A 95 14.95 13.77 -16.28
N THR A 96 15.39 14.19 -17.45
CA THR A 96 16.06 15.47 -17.62
C THR A 96 15.03 16.60 -17.51
N PRO A 97 15.44 17.83 -17.17
CA PRO A 97 14.54 18.99 -17.18
C PRO A 97 13.82 19.19 -18.52
N GLU A 98 14.48 18.90 -19.64
CA GLU A 98 13.86 19.01 -20.97
C GLU A 98 12.76 17.97 -21.20
N LEU A 99 12.96 16.74 -20.76
CA LEU A 99 11.93 15.71 -20.86
C LEU A 99 10.74 16.00 -19.94
N LEU A 100 10.98 16.60 -18.78
CA LEU A 100 9.90 17.06 -17.89
C LEU A 100 9.05 18.13 -18.57
N ALA A 101 9.68 19.18 -19.10
CA ALA A 101 8.98 20.25 -19.80
C ALA A 101 8.20 19.74 -21.02
N TYR A 102 8.75 18.73 -21.72
CA TYR A 102 8.03 18.07 -22.81
C TYR A 102 6.79 17.33 -22.31
N LEU A 103 6.89 16.54 -21.24
CA LEU A 103 5.76 15.81 -20.67
C LEU A 103 4.64 16.75 -20.19
N GLU A 104 4.99 17.87 -19.55
CA GLU A 104 4.04 18.90 -19.11
C GLU A 104 3.36 19.63 -20.27
N SER A 105 3.97 19.61 -21.46
CA SER A 105 3.36 20.15 -22.69
C SER A 105 2.39 19.19 -23.38
N ILE A 106 2.38 17.92 -22.97
CA ILE A 106 1.42 16.94 -23.49
C ILE A 106 0.06 17.26 -22.88
N PRO A 107 -0.96 17.59 -23.70
CA PRO A 107 -2.30 17.81 -23.17
C PRO A 107 -2.84 16.53 -22.54
N ASP A 108 -3.51 16.66 -21.39
CA ASP A 108 -4.23 15.54 -20.77
C ASP A 108 -5.15 14.88 -21.79
N SER A 109 -4.97 13.57 -21.97
CA SER A 109 -5.73 12.79 -22.96
C SER A 109 -7.19 12.52 -22.56
N ASP A 110 -7.70 13.19 -21.53
CA ASP A 110 -9.11 13.11 -21.14
C ASP A 110 -10.02 14.06 -21.97
N ASP A 111 -9.46 14.87 -22.87
CA ASP A 111 -10.26 15.66 -23.82
C ASP A 111 -10.48 14.89 -25.13
N LYS A 112 -11.38 13.88 -25.07
CA LYS A 112 -12.31 13.39 -26.11
C LYS A 112 -12.57 11.88 -26.05
N LEU A 113 -13.79 11.51 -25.64
CA LEU A 113 -14.79 11.03 -26.60
C LEU A 113 -16.22 11.35 -26.13
#